data_AF-A0A535SMB1-F1
#
_entry.id   AF-A0A535SMB1-F1
#
_cell.length_a   1.000
_cell.length_b   1.000
_cell.length_c   1.000
_cell.angle_alpha   90.00
_cell.angle_beta   90.00
_cell.angle_gamma   90.00
#
_symmetry.space_group_name_H-M   'P 1'
#
loop_
_entity.id
_entity.type
_entity.pdbx_description
1 polymer ?
#
loop_
_entity_poly.entity_id
_entity_poly.type
_entity_poly.pdbx_seq_one_letter_code
_entity_poly.pdbx_strand_id
1 'polypeptide(L)'
;MRRAAVVMLGAALLSCSNQSASTSSPPPSAAPAQAADLRVRLDLLLGEHVMIVAKESAAAVSHSDEYAAYTSLLATNSGDLSSLIASAFGNTAALQFTLAWNAQNGYLVDYAIGVVTHDDDKAKAAMFALTNSFAPRFAGILNTMSRLPLDQAGMLIRQQTEYDKTFIDDFFAGNYTSYYTDLHRAYAQTSRLGDALSTEIALRFPDKFPGDPFSHAVDLRVSLNNLLQEHSYLLTMATDATIAGRGVEAGAATAALHSNMDGLTTVFAAVRVGATSTGFSDLWTARTSAFLGYAKGDLATRVALTDTFASRFASFAHVEQALITAQIGAELQVIDDQRLKSSKTVANDDRAAATAMREVADSVQG
;
A
#
# COMPACT_ATOMS: atom_id res chain seq x y z
N MET A 1 -47.06 63.46 -39.11
CA MET A 1 -48.37 63.95 -38.62
C MET A 1 -48.99 62.88 -37.72
N ARG A 2 -49.46 63.29 -36.54
CA ARG A 2 -50.04 62.48 -35.47
C ARG A 2 -51.22 61.62 -35.93
N ARG A 3 -51.38 60.43 -35.33
CA ARG A 3 -52.61 59.69 -34.97
C ARG A 3 -52.19 58.26 -34.58
N ALA A 4 -52.72 57.56 -33.60
CA ALA A 4 -53.44 57.84 -32.38
C ALA A 4 -53.31 56.50 -31.61
N ALA A 5 -52.88 56.52 -30.35
CA ALA A 5 -52.79 55.33 -29.52
C ALA A 5 -54.17 55.01 -28.92
N VAL A 6 -54.69 53.81 -29.17
CA VAL A 6 -55.84 53.26 -28.46
C VAL A 6 -55.36 52.10 -27.60
N VAL A 7 -55.62 52.27 -26.31
CA VAL A 7 -55.40 51.32 -25.21
C VAL A 7 -56.44 50.21 -25.30
N MET A 8 -56.01 48.96 -25.22
CA MET A 8 -56.88 47.81 -24.89
C MET A 8 -56.20 47.01 -23.78
N LEU A 9 -56.80 47.11 -22.59
CA LEU A 9 -56.51 46.32 -21.40
C LEU A 9 -56.90 44.86 -21.66
N GLY A 10 -55.93 43.95 -21.60
CA GLY A 10 -56.15 42.51 -21.53
C GLY A 10 -55.55 41.99 -20.22
N ALA A 11 -56.40 41.68 -19.24
CA ALA A 11 -56.01 41.06 -17.99
C ALA A 11 -55.61 39.59 -18.22
N ALA A 12 -54.32 39.29 -18.15
CA ALA A 12 -53.81 37.93 -18.06
C ALA A 12 -53.44 37.63 -16.60
N LEU A 13 -54.15 36.68 -16.00
CA LEU A 13 -53.87 36.14 -14.67
C LEU A 13 -52.52 35.40 -14.69
N LEU A 14 -51.49 36.03 -14.13
CA LEU A 14 -50.21 35.39 -13.82
C LEU A 14 -50.38 34.52 -12.58
N SER A 15 -50.52 33.21 -12.78
CA SER A 15 -50.31 32.23 -11.72
C SER A 15 -48.86 32.33 -11.23
N CYS A 16 -48.67 32.86 -10.03
CA CYS A 16 -47.38 32.85 -9.35
C CYS A 16 -47.10 31.43 -8.85
N SER A 17 -46.41 30.62 -9.65
CA SER A 17 -45.75 29.42 -9.15
C SER A 17 -44.57 29.87 -8.29
N ASN A 18 -44.74 29.82 -6.96
CA ASN A 18 -43.63 29.92 -6.01
C ASN A 18 -42.68 28.74 -6.25
N GLN A 19 -41.72 28.92 -7.15
CA GLN A 19 -40.57 28.05 -7.26
C GLN A 19 -39.67 28.41 -6.08
N SER A 20 -39.86 27.72 -4.96
CA SER A 20 -38.90 27.71 -3.86
C SER A 20 -37.56 27.31 -4.44
N ALA A 21 -36.67 28.27 -4.65
CA ALA A 21 -35.28 28.02 -4.94
C ALA A 21 -34.72 27.26 -3.73
N SER A 22 -34.61 25.94 -3.86
CA SER A 22 -33.83 25.12 -2.95
C SER A 22 -32.39 25.60 -3.07
N THR A 23 -31.96 26.45 -2.15
CA THR A 23 -30.55 26.67 -1.88
C THR A 23 -30.00 25.34 -1.38
N SER A 24 -29.54 24.49 -2.30
CA SER A 24 -28.66 23.39 -1.96
C SER A 24 -27.43 24.03 -1.33
N SER A 25 -27.30 23.92 -0.02
CA SER A 25 -26.01 24.12 0.63
C SER A 25 -24.97 23.30 -0.13
N PRO A 26 -23.77 23.83 -0.41
CA PRO A 26 -22.66 22.99 -0.84
C PRO A 26 -22.57 21.82 0.14
N PRO A 27 -22.25 20.60 -0.31
CA PRO A 27 -21.91 19.54 0.64
C PRO A 27 -20.87 20.12 1.61
N PRO A 28 -20.97 19.83 2.92
CA PRO A 28 -19.90 20.23 3.83
C PRO A 28 -18.60 19.75 3.20
N SER A 29 -17.65 20.66 2.99
CA SER A 29 -16.28 20.26 2.66
C SER A 29 -15.95 19.13 3.61
N ALA A 30 -15.64 17.94 3.09
CA ALA A 30 -15.12 16.87 3.93
C ALA A 30 -14.05 17.53 4.82
N ALA A 31 -14.12 17.28 6.13
CA ALA A 31 -13.12 17.78 7.05
C ALA A 31 -11.73 17.50 6.44
N PRO A 32 -10.77 18.44 6.54
CA PRO A 32 -9.55 18.32 5.77
C PRO A 32 -8.83 17.00 6.09
N ALA A 33 -8.80 16.09 5.11
CA ALA A 33 -8.26 14.73 5.20
C ALA A 33 -6.85 14.64 4.60
N GLN A 34 -6.29 15.74 4.11
CA GLN A 34 -5.02 15.75 3.38
C GLN A 34 -3.84 15.35 4.27
N ALA A 35 -3.87 15.69 5.57
CA ALA A 35 -2.89 15.18 6.54
C ALA A 35 -2.98 13.65 6.69
N ALA A 36 -4.19 13.10 6.71
CA ALA A 36 -4.42 11.66 6.78
C ALA A 36 -4.00 10.95 5.49
N ASP A 37 -4.37 11.53 4.33
CA ASP A 37 -3.99 11.01 3.01
C ASP A 37 -2.47 11.00 2.84
N LEU A 38 -1.77 12.02 3.35
CA LEU A 38 -0.31 12.07 3.36
C LEU A 38 0.29 10.90 4.17
N ARG A 39 -0.22 10.65 5.38
CA ARG A 39 0.22 9.51 6.22
C ARG A 39 0.01 8.20 5.48
N VAL A 40 -1.22 7.91 5.04
CA VAL A 40 -1.57 6.68 4.32
C VAL A 40 -0.70 6.50 3.07
N ARG A 41 -0.55 7.53 2.24
CA ARG A 41 0.21 7.42 1.00
C ARG A 41 1.70 7.22 1.24
N LEU A 42 2.28 7.89 2.23
CA LEU A 42 3.70 7.73 2.53
C LEU A 42 3.98 6.33 3.07
N ASP A 43 3.17 5.86 4.01
CA ASP A 43 3.30 4.53 4.61
C ASP A 43 3.14 3.43 3.56
N LEU A 44 2.11 3.49 2.71
CA LEU A 44 1.88 2.50 1.66
C LEU A 44 3.01 2.47 0.63
N LEU A 45 3.64 3.60 0.32
CA LEU A 45 4.77 3.62 -0.62
C LEU A 45 6.05 3.06 0.01
N LEU A 46 6.29 3.32 1.30
CA LEU A 46 7.44 2.76 1.99
C LEU A 46 7.25 1.25 2.27
N GLY A 47 6.05 0.82 2.64
CA GLY A 47 5.71 -0.59 2.80
C GLY A 47 5.79 -1.36 1.48
N GLU A 48 5.29 -0.77 0.38
CA GLU A 48 5.47 -1.31 -0.96
C GLU A 48 6.94 -1.55 -1.29
N HIS A 49 7.83 -0.61 -0.97
CA HIS A 49 9.26 -0.74 -1.24
C HIS A 49 9.85 -2.01 -0.61
N VAL A 50 9.54 -2.30 0.65
CA VAL A 50 9.98 -3.53 1.32
C VAL A 50 9.47 -4.78 0.62
N MET A 51 8.20 -4.79 0.22
CA MET A 51 7.59 -5.92 -0.49
C MET A 51 8.22 -6.14 -1.87
N ILE A 52 8.54 -5.06 -2.58
CA ILE A 52 9.28 -5.12 -3.85
C ILE A 52 10.67 -5.70 -3.63
N VAL A 53 11.43 -5.22 -2.63
CA VAL A 53 12.78 -5.73 -2.32
C VAL A 53 12.74 -7.22 -1.98
N ALA A 54 11.74 -7.67 -1.21
CA ALA A 54 11.56 -9.07 -0.86
C ALA A 54 11.29 -9.95 -2.09
N LYS A 55 10.35 -9.54 -2.95
CA LYS A 55 10.01 -10.25 -4.19
C LYS A 55 11.13 -10.19 -5.24
N GLU A 56 11.83 -9.06 -5.37
CA GLU A 56 13.02 -8.94 -6.21
C GLU A 56 14.13 -9.89 -5.75
N SER A 57 14.40 -9.94 -4.43
CA SER A 57 15.40 -10.84 -3.84
C SER A 57 15.04 -12.31 -4.10
N ALA A 58 13.76 -12.67 -3.98
CA ALA A 58 13.29 -14.01 -4.31
C ALA A 58 13.49 -14.35 -5.79
N ALA A 59 13.21 -13.41 -6.69
CA ALA A 59 13.39 -13.59 -8.12
C ALA A 59 14.88 -13.67 -8.54
N ALA A 60 15.79 -13.09 -7.74
CA ALA A 60 17.22 -13.03 -8.03
C ALA A 60 17.87 -14.43 -8.17
N VAL A 61 17.33 -15.47 -7.52
CA VAL A 61 17.84 -16.86 -7.58
C VAL A 61 17.96 -17.37 -9.03
N SER A 62 17.08 -16.91 -9.92
CA SER A 62 17.01 -17.37 -11.31
C SER A 62 17.41 -16.33 -12.35
N HIS A 63 17.75 -15.10 -11.93
CA HIS A 63 18.04 -13.95 -12.82
C HIS A 63 17.03 -13.82 -13.98
N SER A 64 15.76 -14.06 -13.69
CA SER A 64 14.70 -14.15 -14.70
C SER A 64 14.19 -12.77 -15.15
N ASP A 65 13.31 -12.77 -16.15
CA ASP A 65 12.54 -11.58 -16.55
C ASP A 65 11.75 -10.97 -15.36
N GLU A 66 11.46 -11.76 -14.33
CA GLU A 66 10.73 -11.33 -13.12
C GLU A 66 11.61 -10.43 -12.24
N TYR A 67 12.88 -10.78 -12.08
CA TYR A 67 13.84 -9.94 -11.38
C TYR A 67 13.89 -8.53 -12.03
N ALA A 68 14.02 -8.48 -13.36
CA ALA A 68 14.03 -7.21 -14.09
C ALA A 68 12.71 -6.42 -13.95
N ALA A 69 11.56 -7.12 -13.87
CA ALA A 69 10.26 -6.49 -13.66
C ALA A 69 10.18 -5.82 -12.28
N TYR A 70 10.63 -6.48 -11.21
CA TYR A 70 10.67 -5.86 -9.87
C TYR A 70 11.73 -4.76 -9.73
N THR A 71 12.90 -4.88 -10.39
CA THR A 71 13.86 -3.77 -10.46
C THR A 71 13.24 -2.53 -11.11
N SER A 72 12.46 -2.71 -12.18
CA SER A 72 11.69 -1.60 -12.78
C SER A 72 10.65 -1.04 -11.81
N LEU A 73 10.03 -1.89 -11.00
CA LEU A 73 9.04 -1.48 -10.02
C LEU A 73 9.64 -0.67 -8.86
N LEU A 74 10.88 -0.96 -8.45
CA LEU A 74 11.63 -0.11 -7.51
C LEU A 74 11.79 1.32 -8.04
N ALA A 75 12.08 1.47 -9.33
CA ALA A 75 12.19 2.79 -9.96
C ALA A 75 10.84 3.51 -9.97
N THR A 76 9.75 2.81 -10.27
CA THR A 76 8.38 3.36 -10.21
C THR A 76 8.01 3.81 -8.79
N ASN A 77 8.25 2.96 -7.79
CA ASN A 77 8.04 3.29 -6.38
C ASN A 77 8.87 4.52 -5.94
N SER A 78 10.15 4.59 -6.34
CA SER A 78 10.99 5.76 -6.09
C SER A 78 10.44 7.04 -6.74
N GLY A 79 9.90 6.95 -7.95
CA GLY A 79 9.23 8.07 -8.63
C GLY A 79 7.99 8.58 -7.89
N ASP A 80 7.20 7.67 -7.33
CA ASP A 80 6.01 8.03 -6.56
C ASP A 80 6.36 8.65 -5.19
N LEU A 81 7.37 8.10 -4.50
CA LEU A 81 7.94 8.71 -3.30
C LEU A 81 8.47 10.12 -3.61
N SER A 82 9.25 10.27 -4.69
CA SER A 82 9.77 11.56 -5.15
C SER A 82 8.65 12.56 -5.40
N SER A 83 7.55 12.12 -6.03
CA SER A 83 6.39 12.96 -6.33
C SER A 83 5.66 13.39 -5.05
N LEU A 84 5.51 12.49 -4.07
CA LEU A 84 4.94 12.82 -2.77
C LEU A 84 5.80 13.84 -2.02
N ILE A 85 7.12 13.63 -1.99
CA ILE A 85 8.06 14.58 -1.39
C ILE A 85 8.04 15.94 -2.10
N ALA A 86 7.96 15.96 -3.45
CA ALA A 86 7.89 17.19 -4.22
C ALA A 86 6.63 18.01 -3.90
N SER A 87 5.50 17.35 -3.62
CA SER A 87 4.26 18.04 -3.24
C SER A 87 4.41 18.87 -1.95
N ALA A 88 5.20 18.36 -0.99
CA ALA A 88 5.50 19.04 0.27
C ALA A 88 6.62 20.08 0.11
N PHE A 89 7.77 19.67 -0.40
CA PHE A 89 9.04 20.42 -0.31
C PHE A 89 9.56 21.00 -1.64
N GLY A 90 8.89 20.71 -2.75
CA GLY A 90 9.31 21.12 -4.09
C GLY A 90 10.41 20.23 -4.70
N ASN A 91 10.69 20.47 -5.98
CA ASN A 91 11.50 19.58 -6.83
C ASN A 91 12.96 19.43 -6.37
N THR A 92 13.57 20.48 -5.81
CA THR A 92 14.97 20.42 -5.34
C THR A 92 15.13 19.45 -4.17
N ALA A 93 14.22 19.50 -3.19
CA ALA A 93 14.24 18.57 -2.06
C ALA A 93 13.92 17.14 -2.51
N ALA A 94 12.93 16.97 -3.39
CA ALA A 94 12.61 15.69 -3.99
C ALA A 94 13.82 15.07 -4.72
N LEU A 95 14.59 15.85 -5.48
CA LEU A 95 15.79 15.36 -6.14
C LEU A 95 16.84 14.84 -5.14
N GLN A 96 17.09 15.57 -4.03
CA GLN A 96 18.03 15.12 -3.02
C GLN A 96 17.58 13.82 -2.35
N PHE A 97 16.29 13.72 -2.02
CA PHE A 97 15.68 12.51 -1.51
C PHE A 97 15.88 11.34 -2.48
N THR A 98 15.50 11.50 -3.75
CA THR A 98 15.52 10.45 -4.76
C THR A 98 16.93 9.96 -5.08
N LEU A 99 17.93 10.86 -5.09
CA LEU A 99 19.33 10.47 -5.27
C LEU A 99 19.82 9.57 -4.13
N ALA A 100 19.44 9.85 -2.88
CA ALA A 100 19.79 9.01 -1.75
C ALA A 100 18.99 7.69 -1.74
N TRP A 101 17.71 7.75 -2.06
CA TRP A 101 16.82 6.57 -2.13
C TRP A 101 17.28 5.57 -3.20
N ASN A 102 17.59 6.04 -4.41
CA ASN A 102 18.08 5.16 -5.47
C ASN A 102 19.45 4.56 -5.15
N ALA A 103 20.30 5.26 -4.37
CA ALA A 103 21.56 4.68 -3.90
C ALA A 103 21.31 3.52 -2.92
N GLN A 104 20.35 3.67 -1.99
CA GLN A 104 19.92 2.56 -1.12
C GLN A 104 19.40 1.37 -1.93
N ASN A 105 18.55 1.59 -2.93
CA ASN A 105 18.03 0.51 -3.78
C ASN A 105 19.19 -0.28 -4.41
N GLY A 106 20.18 0.42 -4.96
CA GLY A 106 21.38 -0.22 -5.50
C GLY A 106 22.14 -1.06 -4.46
N TYR A 107 22.29 -0.56 -3.23
CA TYR A 107 22.97 -1.31 -2.18
C TYR A 107 22.17 -2.52 -1.67
N LEU A 108 20.83 -2.42 -1.58
CA LEU A 108 19.98 -3.57 -1.23
C LEU A 108 20.05 -4.66 -2.30
N VAL A 109 20.01 -4.26 -3.58
CA VAL A 109 20.21 -5.18 -4.71
C VAL A 109 21.59 -5.84 -4.64
N ASP A 110 22.65 -5.04 -4.43
CA ASP A 110 24.01 -5.58 -4.31
C ASP A 110 24.16 -6.54 -3.11
N TYR A 111 23.46 -6.27 -2.00
CA TYR A 111 23.43 -7.15 -0.84
C TYR A 111 22.76 -8.49 -1.18
N ALA A 112 21.55 -8.46 -1.74
CA ALA A 112 20.83 -9.67 -2.13
C ALA A 112 21.63 -10.51 -3.14
N ILE A 113 22.26 -9.86 -4.13
CA ILE A 113 23.17 -10.52 -5.08
C ILE A 113 24.37 -11.14 -4.36
N GLY A 114 25.00 -10.42 -3.43
CA GLY A 114 26.11 -10.95 -2.63
C GLY A 114 25.72 -12.20 -1.86
N VAL A 115 24.56 -12.19 -1.21
CA VAL A 115 24.05 -13.35 -0.45
C VAL A 115 23.76 -14.55 -1.37
N VAL A 116 23.00 -14.36 -2.46
CA VAL A 116 22.60 -15.46 -3.34
C VAL A 116 23.76 -16.07 -4.12
N THR A 117 24.81 -15.28 -4.41
CA THR A 117 26.01 -15.75 -5.11
C THR A 117 27.13 -16.22 -4.18
N HIS A 118 26.89 -16.18 -2.86
CA HIS A 118 27.90 -16.46 -1.83
C HIS A 118 29.16 -15.58 -1.95
N ASP A 119 29.01 -14.34 -2.41
CA ASP A 119 30.05 -13.31 -2.44
C ASP A 119 29.98 -12.47 -1.16
N ASP A 120 30.63 -12.98 -0.11
CA ASP A 120 30.71 -12.34 1.19
C ASP A 120 31.30 -10.92 1.14
N ASP A 121 32.23 -10.66 0.23
CA ASP A 121 32.89 -9.35 0.13
C ASP A 121 31.95 -8.32 -0.49
N LYS A 122 31.17 -8.71 -1.51
CA LYS A 122 30.10 -7.88 -2.07
C LYS A 122 29.01 -7.61 -1.04
N ALA A 123 28.55 -8.62 -0.31
CA ALA A 123 27.54 -8.46 0.74
C ALA A 123 28.03 -7.52 1.86
N LYS A 124 29.28 -7.68 2.32
CA LYS A 124 29.89 -6.79 3.33
C LYS A 124 30.03 -5.36 2.81
N ALA A 125 30.46 -5.16 1.57
CA ALA A 125 30.60 -3.85 0.97
C ALA A 125 29.25 -3.12 0.85
N ALA A 126 28.21 -3.83 0.41
CA ALA A 126 26.84 -3.31 0.34
C ALA A 126 26.31 -2.89 1.71
N MET A 127 26.45 -3.76 2.73
CA MET A 127 26.04 -3.42 4.10
C MET A 127 26.83 -2.25 4.70
N PHE A 128 28.13 -2.18 4.39
CA PHE A 128 28.94 -1.06 4.81
C PHE A 128 28.43 0.25 4.19
N ALA A 129 28.06 0.25 2.91
CA ALA A 129 27.51 1.42 2.23
C ALA A 129 26.13 1.82 2.78
N LEU A 130 25.24 0.86 3.03
CA LEU A 130 23.94 1.11 3.66
C LEU A 130 24.09 1.78 5.04
N THR A 131 24.95 1.22 5.88
CA THR A 131 25.09 1.67 7.27
C THR A 131 25.92 2.95 7.41
N ASN A 132 27.03 3.08 6.68
CA ASN A 132 28.01 4.14 6.90
C ASN A 132 27.90 5.29 5.90
N SER A 133 27.23 5.10 4.76
CA SER A 133 27.05 6.15 3.75
C SER A 133 25.60 6.57 3.63
N PHE A 134 24.70 5.62 3.33
CA PHE A 134 23.29 5.92 3.10
C PHE A 134 22.59 6.40 4.38
N ALA A 135 22.60 5.62 5.46
CA ALA A 135 21.86 5.95 6.68
C ALA A 135 22.16 7.36 7.24
N PRO A 136 23.42 7.78 7.47
CA PRO A 136 23.69 9.13 7.97
C PRO A 136 23.33 10.23 6.96
N ARG A 137 23.56 10.01 5.66
CA ARG A 137 23.20 10.98 4.62
C ARG A 137 21.68 11.17 4.55
N PHE A 138 20.93 10.09 4.54
CA PHE A 138 19.47 10.13 4.44
C PHE A 138 18.84 10.71 5.70
N ALA A 139 19.36 10.37 6.89
CA ALA A 139 18.95 11.01 8.14
C ALA A 139 19.16 12.54 8.11
N GLY A 140 20.30 13.00 7.56
CA GLY A 140 20.57 14.44 7.37
C GLY A 140 19.62 15.11 6.39
N ILE A 141 19.25 14.43 5.28
CA ILE A 141 18.25 14.92 4.33
C ILE A 141 16.89 15.06 5.02
N LEU A 142 16.42 14.01 5.72
CA LEU A 142 15.16 14.03 6.45
C LEU A 142 15.13 15.12 7.52
N ASN A 143 16.20 15.28 8.29
CA ASN A 143 16.32 16.33 9.30
C ASN A 143 16.30 17.74 8.69
N THR A 144 16.98 17.95 7.55
CA THR A 144 17.02 19.26 6.89
C THR A 144 15.68 19.64 6.26
N MET A 145 15.02 18.67 5.61
CA MET A 145 13.76 18.92 4.93
C MET A 145 12.58 18.97 5.91
N SER A 146 12.59 18.19 6.98
CA SER A 146 11.51 18.16 7.98
C SER A 146 11.95 18.80 9.29
N ARG A 147 11.26 18.52 10.39
CA ARG A 147 11.73 18.80 11.75
C ARG A 147 12.08 17.52 12.52
N LEU A 148 12.12 16.37 11.84
CA LEU A 148 12.47 15.09 12.44
C LEU A 148 13.90 15.16 12.99
N PRO A 149 14.13 14.95 14.31
CA PRO A 149 15.46 14.99 14.91
C PRO A 149 16.42 14.00 14.23
N LEU A 150 17.68 14.43 14.03
CA LEU A 150 18.70 13.63 13.35
C LEU A 150 18.89 12.24 13.98
N ASP A 151 18.95 12.18 15.32
CA ASP A 151 19.12 10.93 16.06
C ASP A 151 17.93 9.99 15.85
N GLN A 152 16.70 10.53 15.88
CA GLN A 152 15.48 9.76 15.63
C GLN A 152 15.44 9.24 14.19
N ALA A 153 15.72 10.08 13.20
CA ALA A 153 15.81 9.67 11.79
C ALA A 153 16.87 8.57 11.60
N GLY A 154 18.07 8.78 12.16
CA GLY A 154 19.16 7.82 12.08
C GLY A 154 18.87 6.49 12.78
N MET A 155 18.10 6.48 13.87
CA MET A 155 17.63 5.25 14.50
C MET A 155 16.63 4.49 13.63
N LEU A 156 15.62 5.19 13.08
CA LEU A 156 14.60 4.57 12.24
C LEU A 156 15.19 3.93 10.98
N ILE A 157 16.13 4.62 10.33
CA ILE A 157 16.78 4.14 9.09
C ILE A 157 17.71 2.96 9.36
N ARG A 158 18.50 3.00 10.45
CA ARG A 158 19.37 1.87 10.82
C ARG A 158 18.55 0.63 11.14
N GLN A 159 17.46 0.78 11.90
CA GLN A 159 16.58 -0.34 12.21
C GLN A 159 15.95 -0.94 10.94
N GLN A 160 15.52 -0.11 9.99
CA GLN A 160 15.03 -0.60 8.70
C GLN A 160 16.10 -1.41 7.96
N THR A 161 17.32 -0.88 7.88
CA THR A 161 18.47 -1.55 7.23
C THR A 161 18.76 -2.93 7.85
N GLU A 162 18.65 -3.05 9.17
CA GLU A 162 18.83 -4.32 9.88
C GLU A 162 17.71 -5.33 9.57
N TYR A 163 16.45 -4.89 9.52
CA TYR A 163 15.33 -5.76 9.18
C TYR A 163 15.36 -6.19 7.71
N ASP A 164 15.70 -5.27 6.79
CA ASP A 164 15.90 -5.58 5.38
C ASP A 164 16.95 -6.68 5.20
N LYS A 165 18.09 -6.52 5.89
CA LYS A 165 19.14 -7.53 5.92
C LYS A 165 18.62 -8.89 6.43
N THR A 166 17.90 -8.88 7.54
CA THR A 166 17.47 -10.11 8.22
C THR A 166 16.52 -10.93 7.36
N PHE A 167 15.49 -10.31 6.77
CA PHE A 167 14.57 -11.08 5.92
C PHE A 167 15.28 -11.60 4.66
N ILE A 168 16.20 -10.83 4.06
CA ILE A 168 16.96 -11.28 2.89
C ILE A 168 17.78 -12.53 3.24
N ASP A 169 18.48 -12.51 4.38
CA ASP A 169 19.28 -13.63 4.86
C ASP A 169 18.41 -14.87 5.12
N ASP A 170 17.27 -14.70 5.79
CA ASP A 170 16.36 -15.81 6.10
C ASP A 170 15.77 -16.45 4.85
N PHE A 171 15.45 -15.65 3.83
CA PHE A 171 14.97 -16.17 2.56
C PHE A 171 16.02 -17.08 1.90
N PHE A 172 17.26 -16.58 1.75
CA PHE A 172 18.33 -17.36 1.12
C PHE A 172 18.84 -18.53 1.99
N ALA A 173 18.65 -18.47 3.30
CA ALA A 173 18.88 -19.60 4.21
C ALA A 173 17.76 -20.65 4.17
N GLY A 174 16.63 -20.38 3.49
CA GLY A 174 15.45 -21.26 3.47
C GLY A 174 14.65 -21.27 4.77
N ASN A 175 14.88 -20.29 5.66
CA ASN A 175 14.20 -20.13 6.94
C ASN A 175 12.86 -19.41 6.77
N TYR A 176 11.95 -19.96 5.94
CA TYR A 176 10.77 -19.22 5.50
C TYR A 176 9.85 -18.72 6.63
N THR A 177 9.75 -19.43 7.75
CA THR A 177 8.98 -18.95 8.92
C THR A 177 9.59 -17.67 9.51
N SER A 178 10.92 -17.62 9.65
CA SER A 178 11.62 -16.42 10.12
C SER A 178 11.54 -15.32 9.06
N TYR A 179 11.75 -15.66 7.79
CA TYR A 179 11.61 -14.73 6.66
C TYR A 179 10.30 -13.93 6.71
N TYR A 180 9.14 -14.60 6.80
CA TYR A 180 7.86 -13.88 6.84
C TYR A 180 7.66 -13.09 8.14
N THR A 181 8.24 -13.56 9.25
CA THR A 181 8.21 -12.82 10.53
C THR A 181 9.03 -11.52 10.42
N ASP A 182 10.22 -11.60 9.85
CA ASP A 182 11.14 -10.46 9.71
C ASP A 182 10.74 -9.54 8.54
N LEU A 183 10.10 -10.06 7.50
CA LEU A 183 9.45 -9.27 6.45
C LEU A 183 8.32 -8.41 7.03
N HIS A 184 7.46 -8.98 7.88
CA HIS A 184 6.43 -8.21 8.59
C HIS A 184 7.04 -7.10 9.47
N ARG A 185 8.16 -7.39 10.16
CA ARG A 185 8.88 -6.37 10.97
C ARG A 185 9.47 -5.26 10.10
N ALA A 186 10.08 -5.61 8.97
CA ALA A 186 10.59 -4.63 8.01
C ALA A 186 9.46 -3.76 7.46
N TYR A 187 8.33 -4.36 7.09
CA TYR A 187 7.16 -3.65 6.62
C TYR A 187 6.60 -2.70 7.69
N ALA A 188 6.38 -3.17 8.92
CA ALA A 188 5.89 -2.33 10.02
C ALA A 188 6.86 -1.21 10.42
N GLN A 189 8.18 -1.43 10.29
CA GLN A 189 9.19 -0.40 10.56
C GLN A 189 9.12 0.76 9.57
N THR A 190 8.73 0.51 8.31
CA THR A 190 8.53 1.57 7.33
C THR A 190 7.40 2.53 7.73
N SER A 191 6.30 2.02 8.27
CA SER A 191 5.20 2.85 8.81
C SER A 191 5.66 3.75 9.94
N ARG A 192 6.58 3.30 10.80
CA ARG A 192 7.14 4.15 11.87
C ARG A 192 7.94 5.32 11.31
N LEU A 193 8.67 5.11 10.21
CA LEU A 193 9.38 6.18 9.51
C LEU A 193 8.39 7.11 8.78
N GLY A 194 7.42 6.53 8.08
CA GLY A 194 6.38 7.23 7.35
C GLY A 194 5.56 8.13 8.27
N ASP A 195 5.05 7.61 9.39
CA ASP A 195 4.32 8.36 10.42
C ASP A 195 5.13 9.52 10.99
N ALA A 196 6.39 9.28 11.35
CA ALA A 196 7.25 10.32 11.90
C ALA A 196 7.47 11.46 10.89
N LEU A 197 7.68 11.14 9.62
CA LEU A 197 7.94 12.12 8.57
C LEU A 197 6.67 12.85 8.12
N SER A 198 5.59 12.12 7.84
CA SER A 198 4.31 12.68 7.37
C SER A 198 3.68 13.62 8.40
N THR A 199 3.78 13.28 9.69
CA THR A 199 3.34 14.15 10.78
C THR A 199 4.08 15.49 10.78
N GLU A 200 5.41 15.46 10.68
CA GLU A 200 6.23 16.69 10.63
C GLU A 200 5.96 17.51 9.36
N ILE A 201 5.69 16.85 8.23
CA ILE A 201 5.28 17.52 6.99
C ILE A 201 3.95 18.25 7.19
N ALA A 202 2.94 17.57 7.74
CA ALA A 202 1.62 18.15 7.96
C ALA A 202 1.68 19.36 8.91
N LEU A 203 2.43 19.24 10.02
CA LEU A 203 2.67 20.35 10.95
C LEU A 203 3.42 21.53 10.33
N ARG A 204 4.32 21.26 9.38
CA ARG A 204 5.10 22.30 8.70
C ARG A 204 4.30 23.02 7.62
N PHE A 205 3.39 22.34 6.94
CA PHE A 205 2.58 22.89 5.84
C PHE A 205 1.08 22.67 6.07
N PRO A 206 0.49 23.25 7.12
CA PRO A 206 -0.93 23.07 7.44
C PRO A 206 -1.86 23.57 6.33
N ASP A 207 -1.43 24.54 5.52
CA ASP A 207 -2.20 25.03 4.37
C ASP A 207 -2.25 24.03 3.21
N LYS A 208 -1.22 23.17 3.08
CA LYS A 208 -1.15 22.12 2.04
C LYS A 208 -1.75 20.81 2.50
N PHE A 209 -1.56 20.49 3.78
CA PHE A 209 -2.01 19.26 4.41
C PHE A 209 -2.85 19.60 5.63
N PRO A 210 -4.03 20.22 5.44
CA PRO A 210 -4.90 20.49 6.57
C PRO A 210 -5.45 19.16 7.14
N GLY A 211 -5.86 19.21 8.41
CA GLY A 211 -6.33 18.05 9.16
C GLY A 211 -5.49 17.78 10.41
N ASP A 212 -6.02 16.98 11.33
CA ASP A 212 -5.27 16.51 12.50
C ASP A 212 -4.56 15.19 12.16
N PRO A 213 -3.22 15.19 11.94
CA PRO A 213 -2.49 13.97 11.65
C PRO A 213 -2.43 13.02 12.85
N PHE A 214 -2.79 13.44 14.06
CA PHE A 214 -2.70 12.63 15.29
C PHE A 214 -4.03 12.00 15.71
N SER A 215 -5.10 12.23 14.96
CA SER A 215 -6.40 11.72 15.35
C SER A 215 -6.46 10.20 15.29
N HIS A 216 -7.11 9.58 16.28
CA HIS A 216 -7.24 8.13 16.35
C HIS A 216 -7.87 7.50 15.10
N ALA A 217 -8.79 8.22 14.44
CA ALA A 217 -9.40 7.78 13.19
C ALA A 217 -8.36 7.63 12.06
N VAL A 218 -7.34 8.49 12.03
CA VAL A 218 -6.25 8.41 11.05
C VAL A 218 -5.35 7.22 11.37
N ASP A 219 -5.06 6.93 12.63
CA ASP A 219 -4.29 5.74 13.01
C ASP A 219 -4.99 4.44 12.57
N LEU A 220 -6.31 4.36 12.77
CA LEU A 220 -7.11 3.22 12.29
C LEU A 220 -7.11 3.12 10.76
N ARG A 221 -7.21 4.26 10.06
CA ARG A 221 -7.13 4.30 8.58
C ARG A 221 -5.81 3.78 8.05
N VAL A 222 -4.70 4.30 8.60
CA VAL A 222 -3.34 3.91 8.23
C VAL A 222 -3.13 2.43 8.52
N SER A 223 -3.53 1.96 9.71
CA SER A 223 -3.41 0.55 10.09
C SER A 223 -4.19 -0.38 9.15
N LEU A 224 -5.43 -0.04 8.81
CA LEU A 224 -6.25 -0.83 7.89
C LEU A 224 -5.63 -0.89 6.49
N ASN A 225 -5.18 0.25 5.97
CA ASN A 225 -4.52 0.34 4.67
C ASN A 225 -3.23 -0.48 4.62
N ASN A 226 -2.36 -0.32 5.62
CA ASN A 226 -1.08 -1.03 5.69
C ASN A 226 -1.29 -2.54 5.77
N LEU A 227 -2.22 -3.01 6.61
CA LEU A 227 -2.50 -4.44 6.75
C LEU A 227 -3.12 -5.04 5.48
N LEU A 228 -4.01 -4.32 4.78
CA LEU A 228 -4.61 -4.80 3.54
C LEU A 228 -3.59 -4.86 2.39
N GLN A 229 -2.70 -3.86 2.27
CA GLN A 229 -1.61 -3.89 1.30
C GLN A 229 -0.65 -5.06 1.58
N GLU A 230 -0.23 -5.24 2.83
CA GLU A 230 0.62 -6.38 3.23
C GLU A 230 -0.07 -7.71 2.90
N HIS A 231 -1.37 -7.85 3.22
CA HIS A 231 -2.14 -9.06 2.92
C HIS A 231 -2.12 -9.40 1.43
N SER A 232 -2.29 -8.40 0.55
CA SER A 232 -2.26 -8.58 -0.90
C SER A 232 -0.89 -9.12 -1.35
N TYR A 233 0.22 -8.56 -0.85
CA TYR A 233 1.56 -9.05 -1.20
C TYR A 233 1.81 -10.46 -0.66
N LEU A 234 1.48 -10.73 0.62
CA LEU A 234 1.63 -12.07 1.20
C LEU A 234 0.81 -13.12 0.44
N LEU A 235 -0.37 -12.76 -0.08
CA LEU A 235 -1.22 -13.67 -0.83
C LEU A 235 -0.60 -14.05 -2.17
N THR A 236 -0.03 -13.07 -2.87
CA THR A 236 0.66 -13.33 -4.15
C THR A 236 1.94 -14.14 -3.94
N MET A 237 2.64 -13.96 -2.82
CA MET A 237 3.78 -14.82 -2.45
C MET A 237 3.36 -16.25 -2.12
N ALA A 238 2.26 -16.42 -1.37
CA ALA A 238 1.73 -17.75 -1.03
C ALA A 238 1.23 -18.51 -2.27
N THR A 239 0.58 -17.80 -3.20
CA THR A 239 0.09 -18.37 -4.46
C THR A 239 1.23 -18.72 -5.41
N ASP A 240 2.26 -17.88 -5.54
CA ASP A 240 3.47 -18.20 -6.30
C ASP A 240 4.16 -19.46 -5.77
N ALA A 241 4.42 -19.51 -4.45
CA ALA A 241 5.02 -20.68 -3.81
C ALA A 241 4.17 -21.94 -3.99
N THR A 242 2.83 -21.79 -3.96
CA THR A 242 1.89 -22.89 -4.21
C THR A 242 1.98 -23.39 -5.65
N ILE A 243 1.98 -22.49 -6.64
CA ILE A 243 2.05 -22.82 -8.08
C ILE A 243 3.39 -23.50 -8.41
N ALA A 244 4.47 -23.02 -7.81
CA ALA A 244 5.81 -23.58 -7.99
C ALA A 244 6.05 -24.88 -7.20
N GLY A 245 5.11 -25.32 -6.36
CA GLY A 245 5.23 -26.53 -5.54
C GLY A 245 6.22 -26.39 -4.37
N ARG A 246 6.55 -25.17 -3.94
CA ARG A 246 7.46 -24.87 -2.83
C ARG A 246 6.73 -24.99 -1.49
N GLY A 247 6.37 -26.21 -1.11
CA GLY A 247 5.43 -26.49 0.00
C GLY A 247 5.81 -25.90 1.36
N VAL A 248 7.10 -25.86 1.72
CA VAL A 248 7.57 -25.26 2.99
C VAL A 248 7.34 -23.75 2.98
N GLU A 249 7.72 -23.07 1.91
CA GLU A 249 7.51 -21.63 1.73
C GLU A 249 6.02 -21.29 1.65
N ALA A 250 5.24 -22.06 0.89
CA ALA A 250 3.79 -21.87 0.79
C ALA A 250 3.10 -22.01 2.16
N GLY A 251 3.55 -22.96 2.99
CA GLY A 251 3.08 -23.12 4.36
C GLY A 251 3.41 -21.93 5.25
N ALA A 252 4.64 -21.42 5.17
CA ALA A 252 5.07 -20.24 5.93
C ALA A 252 4.33 -18.96 5.48
N ALA A 253 4.16 -18.75 4.17
CA ALA A 253 3.41 -17.63 3.61
C ALA A 253 1.94 -17.68 4.04
N THR A 254 1.34 -18.87 4.05
CA THR A 254 -0.02 -19.08 4.55
C THR A 254 -0.12 -18.77 6.04
N ALA A 255 0.87 -19.13 6.86
CA ALA A 255 0.89 -18.74 8.27
C ALA A 255 0.99 -17.22 8.47
N ALA A 256 1.78 -16.54 7.64
CA ALA A 256 1.88 -15.08 7.63
C ALA A 256 0.54 -14.40 7.29
N LEU A 257 -0.20 -14.94 6.30
CA LEU A 257 -1.55 -14.48 5.96
C LEU A 257 -2.52 -14.58 7.15
N HIS A 258 -2.45 -15.67 7.93
CA HIS A 258 -3.26 -15.81 9.14
C HIS A 258 -2.87 -14.78 10.21
N SER A 259 -1.57 -14.57 10.45
CA SER A 259 -1.10 -13.56 11.40
C SER A 259 -1.52 -12.14 11.01
N ASN A 260 -1.44 -11.80 9.72
CA ASN A 260 -1.90 -10.51 9.21
C ASN A 260 -3.44 -10.38 9.32
N MET A 261 -4.20 -11.46 9.09
CA MET A 261 -5.66 -11.50 9.28
C MET A 261 -6.07 -11.24 10.74
N ASP A 262 -5.29 -11.69 11.74
CA ASP A 262 -5.57 -11.38 13.15
C ASP A 262 -5.47 -9.85 13.41
N GLY A 263 -4.50 -9.19 12.79
CA GLY A 263 -4.37 -7.73 12.78
C GLY A 263 -5.56 -7.05 12.10
N LEU A 264 -5.93 -7.51 10.89
CA LEU A 264 -7.09 -7.00 10.16
C LEU A 264 -8.38 -7.15 10.96
N THR A 265 -8.58 -8.30 11.61
CA THR A 265 -9.75 -8.57 12.46
C THR A 265 -9.85 -7.55 13.60
N THR A 266 -8.70 -7.24 14.22
CA THR A 266 -8.60 -6.27 15.32
C THR A 266 -8.92 -4.85 14.84
N VAL A 267 -8.29 -4.39 13.76
CA VAL A 267 -8.50 -3.03 13.23
C VAL A 267 -9.91 -2.87 12.67
N PHE A 268 -10.43 -3.88 11.97
CA PHE A 268 -11.77 -3.84 11.42
C PHE A 268 -12.85 -3.73 12.51
N ALA A 269 -12.70 -4.47 13.61
CA ALA A 269 -13.60 -4.35 14.75
C ALA A 269 -13.55 -2.95 15.41
N ALA A 270 -12.40 -2.28 15.37
CA ALA A 270 -12.25 -0.91 15.86
C ALA A 270 -12.86 0.14 14.92
N VAL A 271 -12.77 -0.07 13.59
CA VAL A 271 -13.35 0.83 12.58
C VAL A 271 -14.87 0.67 12.48
N ARG A 272 -15.39 -0.57 12.59
CA ARG A 272 -16.81 -0.89 12.38
C ARG A 272 -17.49 -1.28 13.68
N VAL A 273 -18.01 -0.28 14.39
CA VAL A 273 -18.79 -0.46 15.62
C VAL A 273 -19.98 -1.40 15.35
N GLY A 274 -19.99 -2.58 15.97
CA GLY A 274 -21.05 -3.58 15.83
C GLY A 274 -20.77 -4.73 14.86
N ALA A 275 -19.68 -4.70 14.10
CA ALA A 275 -19.21 -5.87 13.35
C ALA A 275 -18.59 -6.90 14.31
N THR A 276 -18.92 -8.18 14.15
CA THR A 276 -18.31 -9.25 14.96
C THR A 276 -16.96 -9.66 14.36
N SER A 277 -15.94 -9.77 15.21
CA SER A 277 -14.60 -10.25 14.82
C SER A 277 -14.65 -11.63 14.16
N THR A 278 -15.54 -12.52 14.64
CA THR A 278 -15.76 -13.85 14.05
C THR A 278 -16.26 -13.76 12.61
N GLY A 279 -17.21 -12.86 12.31
CA GLY A 279 -17.76 -12.72 10.96
C GLY A 279 -16.70 -12.26 9.95
N PHE A 280 -15.80 -11.35 10.35
CA PHE A 280 -14.68 -10.94 9.52
C PHE A 280 -13.71 -12.11 9.28
N SER A 281 -13.28 -12.79 10.35
CA SER A 281 -12.31 -13.89 10.27
C SER A 281 -12.79 -15.04 9.37
N ASP A 282 -14.07 -15.41 9.45
CA ASP A 282 -14.66 -16.44 8.60
C ASP A 282 -14.66 -16.05 7.12
N LEU A 283 -15.06 -14.81 6.80
CA LEU A 283 -15.07 -14.30 5.42
C LEU A 283 -13.66 -14.21 4.85
N TRP A 284 -12.70 -13.73 5.65
CA TRP A 284 -11.33 -13.52 5.22
C TRP A 284 -10.55 -14.84 5.07
N THR A 285 -10.82 -15.81 5.94
CA THR A 285 -10.31 -17.19 5.80
C THR A 285 -10.84 -17.85 4.53
N ALA A 286 -12.15 -17.70 4.26
CA ALA A 286 -12.77 -18.23 3.04
C ALA A 286 -12.18 -17.60 1.77
N ARG A 287 -11.96 -16.28 1.78
CA ARG A 287 -11.28 -15.53 0.71
C ARG A 287 -9.89 -16.10 0.42
N THR A 288 -9.05 -16.18 1.45
CA THR A 288 -7.67 -16.67 1.35
C THR A 288 -7.64 -18.10 0.81
N SER A 289 -8.50 -18.97 1.33
CA SER A 289 -8.61 -20.36 0.89
C SER A 289 -9.02 -20.47 -0.58
N ALA A 290 -9.94 -19.61 -1.04
CA ALA A 290 -10.39 -19.61 -2.43
C ALA A 290 -9.29 -19.14 -3.39
N PHE A 291 -8.51 -18.11 -3.07
CA PHE A 291 -7.35 -17.72 -3.89
C PHE A 291 -6.27 -18.81 -3.96
N LEU A 292 -5.95 -19.46 -2.83
CA LEU A 292 -5.02 -20.59 -2.82
C LEU A 292 -5.56 -21.80 -3.61
N GLY A 293 -6.87 -22.02 -3.60
CA GLY A 293 -7.52 -23.03 -4.45
C GLY A 293 -7.45 -22.68 -5.93
N TYR A 294 -7.64 -21.40 -6.28
CA TYR A 294 -7.51 -20.92 -7.66
C TYR A 294 -6.08 -21.10 -8.19
N ALA A 295 -5.07 -20.79 -7.37
CA ALA A 295 -3.66 -21.03 -7.68
C ALA A 295 -3.35 -22.51 -7.96
N LYS A 296 -4.06 -23.44 -7.29
CA LYS A 296 -3.98 -24.89 -7.54
C LYS A 296 -4.76 -25.36 -8.77
N GLY A 297 -5.43 -24.44 -9.50
CA GLY A 297 -6.19 -24.72 -10.70
C GLY A 297 -7.66 -25.06 -10.47
N ASP A 298 -8.19 -24.91 -9.25
CA ASP A 298 -9.62 -25.07 -8.99
C ASP A 298 -10.42 -23.84 -9.46
N LEU A 299 -10.92 -23.90 -10.69
CA LEU A 299 -11.68 -22.80 -11.29
C LEU A 299 -13.02 -22.50 -10.58
N ALA A 300 -13.56 -23.43 -9.78
CA ALA A 300 -14.81 -23.18 -9.04
C ALA A 300 -14.62 -22.10 -7.96
N THR A 301 -13.40 -21.98 -7.42
CA THR A 301 -13.07 -20.96 -6.41
C THR A 301 -13.13 -19.53 -6.96
N ARG A 302 -12.97 -19.32 -8.27
CA ARG A 302 -13.15 -18.01 -8.91
C ARG A 302 -14.57 -17.49 -8.73
N VAL A 303 -15.56 -18.36 -8.87
CA VAL A 303 -16.98 -18.02 -8.64
C VAL A 303 -17.22 -17.75 -7.15
N ALA A 304 -16.61 -18.55 -6.27
CA ALA A 304 -16.69 -18.31 -4.83
C ALA A 304 -16.14 -16.93 -4.43
N LEU A 305 -15.07 -16.46 -5.07
CA LEU A 305 -14.50 -15.14 -4.87
C LEU A 305 -15.41 -14.03 -5.43
N THR A 306 -15.69 -14.09 -6.73
CA THR A 306 -16.32 -12.99 -7.49
C THR A 306 -17.79 -12.81 -7.19
N ASP A 307 -18.53 -13.88 -6.86
CA ASP A 307 -19.95 -13.80 -6.54
C ASP A 307 -20.18 -13.85 -5.03
N THR A 308 -19.71 -14.92 -4.37
CA THR A 308 -20.10 -15.20 -2.98
C THR A 308 -19.35 -14.31 -1.99
N PHE A 309 -18.02 -14.29 -2.04
CA PHE A 309 -17.22 -13.48 -1.12
C PHE A 309 -17.46 -11.99 -1.39
N ALA A 310 -17.41 -11.54 -2.65
CA ALA A 310 -17.60 -10.13 -2.98
C ALA A 310 -18.94 -9.58 -2.45
N SER A 311 -20.05 -10.29 -2.66
CA SER A 311 -21.37 -9.85 -2.16
C SER A 311 -21.45 -9.85 -0.63
N ARG A 312 -20.94 -10.91 0.03
CA ARG A 312 -20.99 -11.03 1.49
C ARG A 312 -20.09 -9.99 2.17
N PHE A 313 -18.88 -9.80 1.68
CA PHE A 313 -17.95 -8.81 2.22
C PHE A 313 -18.44 -7.38 1.96
N ALA A 314 -18.96 -7.08 0.77
CA ALA A 314 -19.58 -5.79 0.48
C ALA A 314 -20.70 -5.46 1.48
N SER A 315 -21.58 -6.42 1.74
CA SER A 315 -22.66 -6.27 2.72
C SER A 315 -22.13 -6.09 4.15
N PHE A 316 -21.16 -6.92 4.55
CA PHE A 316 -20.57 -6.91 5.89
C PHE A 316 -19.81 -5.62 6.18
N ALA A 317 -19.00 -5.16 5.23
CA ALA A 317 -18.13 -4.01 5.36
C ALA A 317 -18.78 -2.68 4.95
N HIS A 318 -19.99 -2.70 4.38
CA HIS A 318 -20.67 -1.54 3.78
C HIS A 318 -19.83 -0.84 2.71
N VAL A 319 -19.17 -1.63 1.89
CA VAL A 319 -18.32 -1.18 0.78
C VAL A 319 -18.99 -1.50 -0.54
N GLU A 320 -18.70 -0.73 -1.58
CA GLU A 320 -19.23 -1.01 -2.91
C GLU A 320 -18.70 -2.34 -3.43
N GLN A 321 -19.61 -3.24 -3.84
CA GLN A 321 -19.23 -4.55 -4.37
C GLN A 321 -18.29 -4.43 -5.58
N ALA A 322 -18.42 -3.38 -6.38
CA ALA A 322 -17.56 -3.13 -7.53
C ALA A 322 -16.08 -2.98 -7.16
N LEU A 323 -15.77 -2.31 -6.04
CA LEU A 323 -14.39 -2.17 -5.54
C LEU A 323 -13.80 -3.52 -5.16
N ILE A 324 -14.61 -4.36 -4.49
CA ILE A 324 -14.19 -5.71 -4.09
C ILE A 324 -13.98 -6.61 -5.31
N THR A 325 -14.89 -6.59 -6.28
CA THR A 325 -14.74 -7.37 -7.51
C THR A 325 -13.54 -6.91 -8.33
N ALA A 326 -13.26 -5.60 -8.40
CA ALA A 326 -12.08 -5.07 -9.07
C ALA A 326 -10.78 -5.53 -8.39
N GLN A 327 -10.73 -5.46 -7.06
CA GLN A 327 -9.58 -5.90 -6.26
C GLN A 327 -9.35 -7.41 -6.41
N ILE A 328 -10.41 -8.23 -6.36
CA ILE A 328 -10.33 -9.68 -6.62
C ILE A 328 -9.84 -9.94 -8.04
N GLY A 329 -10.33 -9.18 -9.02
CA GLY A 329 -9.90 -9.29 -10.42
C GLY A 329 -8.40 -9.05 -10.58
N ALA A 330 -7.86 -8.04 -9.89
CA ALA A 330 -6.43 -7.75 -9.90
C ALA A 330 -5.60 -8.88 -9.27
N GLU A 331 -6.04 -9.46 -8.14
CA GLU A 331 -5.33 -10.61 -7.55
C GLU A 331 -5.40 -11.87 -8.43
N LEU A 332 -6.56 -12.15 -9.04
CA LEU A 332 -6.69 -13.26 -9.99
C LEU A 332 -5.76 -13.09 -11.19
N GLN A 333 -5.61 -11.85 -11.68
CA GLN A 333 -4.71 -11.53 -12.78
C GLN A 333 -3.25 -11.84 -12.42
N VAL A 334 -2.79 -11.51 -11.21
CA VAL A 334 -1.46 -11.93 -10.72
C VAL A 334 -1.32 -13.45 -10.75
N ILE A 335 -2.31 -14.18 -10.20
CA ILE A 335 -2.25 -15.64 -10.13
C ILE A 335 -2.23 -16.26 -11.53
N ASP A 336 -2.96 -15.70 -12.48
CA ASP A 336 -2.92 -16.12 -13.88
C ASP A 336 -1.54 -15.88 -14.49
N ASP A 337 -0.93 -14.72 -14.25
CA ASP A 337 0.43 -14.42 -14.68
C ASP A 337 1.47 -15.37 -14.08
N GLN A 338 1.36 -15.71 -12.80
CA GLN A 338 2.21 -16.71 -12.14
C GLN A 338 2.06 -18.10 -12.79
N ARG A 339 0.82 -18.54 -13.05
CA ARG A 339 0.54 -19.84 -13.70
C ARG A 339 1.05 -19.90 -15.14
N LEU A 340 0.94 -18.79 -15.86
CA LEU A 340 1.42 -18.63 -17.24
C LEU A 340 2.93 -18.37 -17.32
N LYS A 341 3.59 -18.11 -16.18
CA LYS A 341 4.99 -17.66 -16.09
C LYS A 341 5.23 -16.36 -16.88
N SER A 342 4.26 -15.45 -16.81
CA SER A 342 4.31 -14.11 -17.41
C SER A 342 5.21 -13.17 -16.59
N SER A 343 6.49 -13.53 -16.44
CA SER A 343 7.45 -12.85 -15.56
C SER A 343 7.64 -11.35 -15.83
N LYS A 344 7.29 -10.85 -17.03
CA LYS A 344 7.41 -9.43 -17.38
C LYS A 344 6.27 -8.55 -16.86
N THR A 345 5.12 -9.15 -16.55
CA THR A 345 3.88 -8.43 -16.18
C THR A 345 3.53 -8.62 -14.70
N VAL A 346 3.90 -9.77 -14.11
CA VAL A 346 3.54 -10.13 -12.74
C VAL A 346 3.84 -9.04 -11.70
N ALA A 347 4.99 -8.36 -11.78
CA ALA A 347 5.35 -7.32 -10.82
C ALA A 347 4.40 -6.10 -10.88
N ASN A 348 3.98 -5.68 -12.07
CA ASN A 348 3.05 -4.56 -12.21
C ASN A 348 1.64 -4.96 -11.76
N ASP A 349 1.21 -6.18 -12.06
CA ASP A 349 -0.08 -6.70 -11.63
C ASP A 349 -0.11 -6.89 -10.09
N ASP A 350 0.99 -7.29 -9.47
CA ASP A 350 1.16 -7.33 -8.01
C ASP A 350 0.93 -5.96 -7.37
N ARG A 351 1.59 -4.92 -7.90
CA ARG A 351 1.37 -3.55 -7.45
C ARG A 351 -0.07 -3.11 -7.66
N ALA A 352 -0.68 -3.46 -8.79
CA ALA A 352 -2.07 -3.11 -9.08
C ALA A 352 -3.02 -3.75 -8.06
N ALA A 353 -2.84 -5.03 -7.75
CA ALA A 353 -3.63 -5.75 -6.74
C ALA A 353 -3.50 -5.12 -5.34
N ALA A 354 -2.27 -4.80 -4.93
CA ALA A 354 -1.99 -4.19 -3.64
C ALA A 354 -2.50 -2.74 -3.56
N THR A 355 -2.39 -1.96 -4.64
CA THR A 355 -2.89 -0.58 -4.69
C THR A 355 -4.42 -0.52 -4.68
N ALA A 356 -5.09 -1.48 -5.32
CA ALA A 356 -6.55 -1.57 -5.33
C ALA A 356 -7.15 -1.77 -3.91
N MET A 357 -6.38 -2.29 -2.95
CA MET A 357 -6.81 -2.39 -1.56
C MET A 357 -7.07 -1.03 -0.90
N ARG A 358 -6.43 0.05 -1.34
CA ARG A 358 -6.60 1.38 -0.73
C ARG A 358 -8.03 1.87 -0.87
N GLU A 359 -8.63 1.73 -2.05
CA GLU A 359 -10.01 2.15 -2.29
C GLU A 359 -10.99 1.33 -1.44
N VAL A 360 -10.71 0.04 -1.28
CA VAL A 360 -11.46 -0.82 -0.35
C VAL A 360 -11.32 -0.31 1.09
N ALA A 361 -10.09 -0.11 1.57
CA ALA A 361 -9.81 0.35 2.94
C ALA A 361 -10.49 1.69 3.26
N ASP A 362 -10.38 2.65 2.34
CA ASP A 362 -10.95 3.98 2.50
C ASP A 362 -12.49 3.95 2.45
N SER A 363 -13.09 2.97 1.76
CA SER A 363 -14.55 2.78 1.73
C SER A 363 -15.12 2.10 2.98
N VAL A 364 -14.30 1.39 3.77
CA VAL A 364 -14.74 0.80 5.07
C VAL A 364 -15.03 1.90 6.09
N GLN A 365 -14.55 3.12 5.86
CA GLN A 365 -14.78 4.30 6.70
C GLN A 365 -16.14 4.94 6.36
N GLY A 366 -17.22 4.26 6.75
CA GLY A 366 -18.61 4.69 6.61
C GLY A 366 -19.46 4.27 7.79
#